data_AF-A0A4R5LRX6-F1
#
_entry.id   AF-A0A4R5LRX6-F1
#
_cell.length_a   1.000
_cell.length_b   1.000
_cell.length_c   1.000
_cell.angle_alpha   90.00
_cell.angle_beta   90.00
_cell.angle_gamma   90.00
#
_symmetry.space_group_name_H-M   'P 1'
#
loop_
_entity.id
_entity.type
_entity.pdbx_description
1 polymer ?
#
loop_
_entity_poly.entity_id
_entity_poly.type
_entity_poly.pdbx_seq_one_letter_code
_entity_poly.pdbx_strand_id
1 'polypeptide(L)' 'MTGQQIDHLVTMANQIALNFGEQRNLNEAARRTAEHLQKFWTPAMRQQLAAYAQAGGDGLSPAVSLLLEQQRSHERSIHS' A
#
# COMPACT_ATOMS: atom_id res chain seq x y z
N MET A 1 3.70 -21.13 4.84
CA MET A 1 2.30 -20.68 4.59
C MET A 1 2.16 -19.15 4.65
N THR A 2 3.19 -18.38 4.27
CA THR A 2 3.19 -16.90 4.35
C THR A 2 2.76 -16.21 3.05
N GLY A 3 2.84 -16.89 1.90
CA GLY A 3 2.41 -16.38 0.59
C GLY A 3 0.92 -16.05 0.52
N GLN A 4 0.06 -16.98 0.96
CA GLN A 4 -1.40 -16.77 0.92
C GLN A 4 -1.88 -15.55 1.73
N GLN A 5 -1.16 -15.21 2.80
CA GLN A 5 -1.51 -14.06 3.65
C GLN A 5 -1.18 -12.75 2.95
N ILE A 6 -0.01 -12.65 2.30
CA ILE A 6 0.37 -11.44 1.59
C ILE A 6 -0.48 -11.22 0.34
N ASP A 7 -0.81 -12.27 -0.41
CA ASP A 7 -1.67 -12.18 -1.60
C ASP A 7 -3.07 -11.64 -1.24
N HIS A 8 -3.58 -12.03 -0.07
CA HIS A 8 -4.84 -11.52 0.45
C HIS A 8 -4.75 -10.03 0.82
N LEU A 9 -3.66 -9.61 1.48
CA LEU A 9 -3.42 -8.20 1.78
C LEU A 9 -3.32 -7.37 0.49
N VAL A 10 -2.56 -7.84 -0.50
CA VAL A 10 -2.44 -7.19 -1.82
C VAL A 10 -3.81 -7.02 -2.47
N THR A 11 -4.62 -8.08 -2.49
CA THR A 11 -5.97 -8.05 -3.04
C THR A 11 -6.85 -7.02 -2.33
N MET A 12 -6.86 -7.00 -1.00
CA MET A 12 -7.64 -6.04 -0.23
C MET A 12 -7.17 -4.60 -0.46
N ALA A 13 -5.86 -4.35 -0.45
CA ALA A 13 -5.28 -3.03 -0.69
C ALA A 13 -5.68 -2.48 -2.07
N ASN A 14 -5.62 -3.34 -3.10
CA ASN A 14 -6.04 -2.97 -4.45
C ASN A 14 -7.53 -2.67 -4.55
N GLN A 15 -8.39 -3.44 -3.86
CA GLN A 15 -9.82 -3.18 -3.82
C GLN A 15 -10.13 -1.84 -3.13
N ILE A 16 -9.42 -1.52 -2.06
CA ILE A 16 -9.54 -0.22 -1.37
C ILE A 16 -9.14 0.92 -2.31
N ALA A 17 -8.01 0.80 -3.01
CA ALA A 17 -7.55 1.78 -3.99
C ALA A 17 -8.55 1.99 -5.14
N LEU A 18 -9.09 0.89 -5.69
CA LEU A 18 -10.11 0.93 -6.72
C LEU A 18 -11.38 1.64 -6.24
N ASN A 19 -11.84 1.33 -5.02
CA ASN A 19 -13.00 1.98 -4.40
C ASN A 19 -12.81 3.48 -4.18
N PHE A 20 -11.57 3.92 -3.91
CA PHE A 20 -11.26 5.35 -3.81
C PHE A 20 -11.12 6.06 -5.17
N GLY A 21 -11.27 5.33 -6.27
CA GLY A 21 -11.28 5.90 -7.61
C GLY A 21 -9.89 6.11 -8.17
N GLU A 22 -9.00 5.13 -7.99
CA GLU A 22 -7.66 5.09 -8.62
C GLU A 22 -7.69 5.42 -10.12
N GLN A 23 -8.70 4.94 -10.85
CA GLN A 23 -8.89 5.20 -12.28
C GLN A 23 -9.16 6.69 -12.61
N ARG A 24 -9.63 7.47 -11.63
CA ARG A 24 -9.99 8.88 -11.78
C ARG A 24 -8.87 9.80 -11.28
N ASN A 25 -8.31 9.50 -10.11
CA ASN A 25 -7.23 10.28 -9.52
C ASN A 25 -6.31 9.36 -8.70
N LEU A 26 -5.17 9.02 -9.32
CA LEU A 26 -4.18 8.13 -8.74
C LEU A 26 -3.61 8.67 -7.41
N ASN A 27 -3.27 9.96 -7.36
CA ASN A 27 -2.66 10.57 -6.17
C ASN A 27 -3.64 10.62 -5.00
N GLU A 28 -4.89 11.01 -5.26
CA GLU A 28 -5.91 11.06 -4.21
C GLU A 28 -6.29 9.65 -3.74
N ALA A 29 -6.39 8.68 -4.65
CA ALA A 29 -6.63 7.29 -4.28
C ALA A 29 -5.48 6.73 -3.43
N ALA A 30 -4.22 7.00 -3.78
CA ALA A 30 -3.05 6.60 -2.99
C ALA A 30 -3.10 7.20 -1.57
N ARG A 31 -3.35 8.51 -1.45
CA ARG A 31 -3.46 9.21 -0.16
C ARG A 31 -4.58 8.62 0.71
N ARG A 32 -5.79 8.49 0.17
CA ARG A 32 -6.94 7.94 0.89
C ARG A 32 -6.75 6.47 1.26
N THR A 33 -6.08 5.70 0.39
CA THR A 33 -5.72 4.31 0.69
C THR A 33 -4.74 4.28 1.87
N ALA A 34 -3.69 5.09 1.87
CA ALA A 34 -2.74 5.15 2.99
C ALA A 34 -3.43 5.49 4.33
N GLU A 35 -4.32 6.49 4.33
CA GLU A 35 -5.12 6.87 5.52
C GLU A 35 -6.02 5.72 5.99
N HIS A 36 -6.67 5.03 5.06
CA HIS A 36 -7.52 3.88 5.37
C HIS A 36 -6.71 2.73 5.97
N LEU A 37 -5.59 2.35 5.35
CA LEU A 37 -4.71 1.31 5.88
C LEU A 37 -4.18 1.69 7.26
N GLN A 38 -3.80 2.94 7.49
CA GLN A 38 -3.34 3.38 8.81
C GLN A 38 -4.43 3.28 9.89
N LYS A 39 -5.69 3.56 9.52
CA LYS A 39 -6.81 3.56 10.45
C LYS A 39 -7.35 2.16 10.76
N PHE A 40 -7.36 1.27 9.77
CA PHE A 40 -8.05 -0.02 9.88
C PHE A 40 -7.10 -1.22 9.94
N TRP A 41 -5.85 -1.10 9.48
CA TRP A 41 -4.89 -2.20 9.50
C TRP A 41 -3.91 -2.08 10.66
N THR A 42 -3.49 -3.24 11.17
CA THR A 42 -2.43 -3.32 12.17
C THR A 42 -1.08 -2.88 11.59
N PRO A 43 -0.13 -2.41 12.42
CA PRO A 43 1.22 -2.07 11.97
C PRO A 43 1.90 -3.23 11.23
N ALA A 44 1.73 -4.47 11.72
CA ALA A 44 2.32 -5.66 11.11
C ALA A 44 1.83 -5.91 9.67
N MET A 45 0.53 -5.76 9.40
CA MET A 45 -0.02 -5.91 8.04
C MET A 45 0.56 -4.86 7.08
N ARG A 46 0.68 -3.61 7.53
CA ARG A 46 1.28 -2.53 6.74
C ARG A 46 2.76 -2.80 6.45
N GLN A 47 3.50 -3.28 7.44
CA GLN A 47 4.90 -3.68 7.27
C GLN A 47 5.05 -4.85 6.29
N GLN A 48 4.16 -5.85 6.34
CA GLN A 48 4.15 -6.95 5.39
C GLN A 48 3.91 -6.47 3.95
N LEU A 49 2.93 -5.59 3.74
CA LEU A 49 2.66 -5.00 2.43
C LEU A 49 3.83 -4.17 1.92
N ALA A 50 4.44 -3.35 2.79
CA ALA A 50 5.61 -2.57 2.44
C ALA A 50 6.81 -3.46 2.08
N ALA A 51 7.08 -4.51 2.86
CA ALA A 51 8.14 -5.48 2.59
C ALA A 51 7.94 -6.19 1.25
N TYR A 52 6.69 -6.58 0.94
CA TYR A 52 6.34 -7.18 -0.33
C TYR A 52 6.60 -6.24 -1.51
N ALA A 53 6.28 -4.95 -1.37
CA ALA A 53 6.62 -3.95 -2.38
C ALA A 53 8.12 -3.71 -2.54
N GLN A 54 8.95 -3.97 -1.53
CA GLN A 54 10.41 -3.94 -1.69
C GLN A 54 10.95 -5.16 -2.44
N ALA A 55 10.26 -6.30 -2.32
CA ALA A 55 10.66 -7.56 -2.95
C ALA A 55 10.26 -7.66 -4.45
N GLY A 56 9.50 -6.69 -4.97
CA GLY A 56 9.07 -6.64 -6.37
C GLY A 56 7.66 -6.06 -6.51
N GLY A 57 6.78 -6.35 -5.55
CA GLY A 57 5.44 -5.76 -5.52
C GLY A 57 4.50 -6.25 -6.63
N ASP A 58 4.68 -7.47 -7.12
CA ASP A 58 3.86 -8.01 -8.21
C ASP A 58 2.37 -8.01 -7.83
N GLY A 59 1.54 -7.54 -8.76
CA GLY A 59 0.09 -7.46 -8.57
C GLY A 59 -0.39 -6.29 -7.72
N LEU A 60 0.48 -5.38 -7.26
CA LEU A 60 0.05 -4.13 -6.64
C LEU A 60 -0.56 -3.19 -7.68
N SER A 61 -1.68 -2.57 -7.32
CA SER A 61 -2.29 -1.51 -8.12
C SER A 61 -1.39 -0.26 -8.14
N PRO A 62 -1.42 0.54 -9.22
CA PRO A 62 -0.67 1.79 -9.32
C PRO A 62 -0.76 2.71 -8.08
N ALA A 63 -1.93 2.83 -7.46
CA ALA A 63 -2.17 3.67 -6.29
C ALA A 63 -1.50 3.08 -5.04
N VAL A 64 -1.51 1.77 -4.89
CA VAL A 64 -0.83 1.09 -3.78
C VAL A 64 0.68 1.15 -3.95
N SER A 65 1.20 0.96 -5.17
CA SER A 65 2.62 1.17 -5.43
C SER A 65 3.04 2.61 -5.17
N LEU A 66 2.23 3.59 -5.58
CA LEU A 66 2.50 5.01 -5.34
C LEU A 66 2.51 5.34 -3.85
N LEU A 67 1.53 4.87 -3.08
CA LEU A 67 1.47 5.16 -1.63
C LEU A 67 2.69 4.59 -0.90
N LEU A 68 3.12 3.37 -1.26
CA LEU A 68 4.26 2.72 -0.63
C LEU A 68 5.58 3.41 -1.00
N GLU A 69 5.69 3.94 -2.22
CA GLU A 69 6.83 4.77 -2.61
C GLU A 69 6.86 6.08 -1.81
N GLN A 70 5.73 6.76 -1.68
CA GLN A 70 5.60 7.99 -0.88
C GLN A 70 5.97 7.78 0.59
N GLN A 71 5.58 6.64 1.18
CA GLN A 71 5.95 6.27 2.55
C GLN A 71 7.47 6.09 2.71
N ARG A 72 8.12 5.39 1.77
CA ARG A 72 9.59 5.23 1.79
C ARG A 72 10.34 6.55 1.70
N SER A 73 9.87 7.50 0.88
CA SER A 73 10.47 8.83 0.79
C SER A 73 10.33 9.61 2.09
N HIS A 74 9.19 9.50 2.76
CA HIS A 74 8.94 10.19 4.03
C HIS A 74 9.79 9.63 5.17
N GLU A 75 9.96 8.31 5.26
CA GLU A 75 10.81 7.67 6.28
C GLU A 75 12.30 7.98 6.09
N ARG A 76 12.78 8.03 4.84
CA ARG A 76 14.17 8.40 4.54
C ARG A 76 14.52 9.84 4.88
N SER A 77 13.54 10.76 4.80
CA SER A 77 13.76 12.18 5.12
C SER A 77 13.85 12.45 6.63
N ILE A 78 13.29 11.58 7.48
CA ILE A 78 13.30 11.76 8.95
C ILE A 78 14.59 11.18 9.56
N HIS A 79 15.26 10.28 8.83
CA HIS A 79 16.48 9.60 9.26
C HIS A 79 17.77 10.22 8.68
N SER A 80 17.70 11.44 8.14
CA SER A 80 18.84 12.23 7.66
C SER A 80 19.05 13.47 8.51
#